data_AF-A0A3D0X5N4-F1
#
_entry.id   AF-A0A3D0X5N4-F1
#
_cell.length_a   1.000
_cell.length_b   1.000
_cell.length_c   1.000
_cell.angle_alpha   90.00
_cell.angle_beta   90.00
_cell.angle_gamma   90.00
#
_symmetry.space_group_name_H-M   'P 1'
#
loop_
_entity.id
_entity.type
_entity.pdbx_description
1 polymer ?
#
loop_
_entity_poly.entity_id
_entity_poly.type
_entity_poly.pdbx_seq_one_letter_code
_entity_poly.pdbx_strand_id
1 'polypeptide(L)'
;MKKFRLLVSLMMLVVSFAVFSGCGAEETYSGAYSKVNFSQFSTRDLNGNEVTQEIFAGKKLTVINVWGTFCPPCIGEMPALGKLSRDYADRDTQVIGLVIDISGENDKAHIDYARKVVTEANADFVNIYPDQNLRNALKEVDAVPTTFFVDSQGKLVGVPVIGADVEQYREFMENYLK
;
A
#
# COMPACT_ATOMS: atom_id res chain seq x y z
N MET A 1 -1.01 -50.98 -54.85
CA MET A 1 0.18 -50.14 -55.19
C MET A 1 -0.21 -49.08 -56.21
N LYS A 2 0.39 -47.87 -56.13
CA LYS A 2 0.05 -46.56 -56.77
C LYS A 2 -0.90 -45.73 -55.89
N LYS A 3 -0.45 -44.82 -55.00
CA LYS A 3 0.15 -43.46 -55.19
C LYS A 3 -0.75 -42.61 -56.13
N PHE A 4 -1.27 -41.40 -55.85
CA PHE A 4 -0.80 -40.26 -55.05
C PHE A 4 -1.91 -39.16 -55.08
N ARG A 5 -2.20 -38.49 -53.94
CA ARG A 5 -2.55 -37.04 -53.71
C ARG A 5 -3.60 -36.34 -54.61
N LEU A 6 -4.54 -35.50 -54.13
CA LEU A 6 -4.42 -34.28 -53.29
C LEU A 6 -5.84 -33.66 -53.11
N LEU A 7 -5.97 -32.62 -52.26
CA LEU A 7 -7.12 -31.70 -51.99
C LEU A 7 -7.93 -32.09 -50.74
N VAL A 8 -7.59 -31.59 -49.54
CA VAL A 8 -7.81 -30.23 -48.96
C VAL A 8 -9.30 -29.93 -48.74
N SER A 9 -9.62 -29.39 -47.55
CA SER A 9 -10.95 -29.01 -47.00
C SER A 9 -11.48 -30.09 -46.05
N LEU A 10 -11.80 -29.86 -44.76
CA LEU A 10 -12.24 -28.64 -44.08
C LEU A 10 -12.01 -28.88 -42.56
N MET A 11 -11.06 -28.17 -41.95
CA MET A 11 -10.91 -28.12 -40.48
C MET A 11 -11.03 -26.65 -40.05
N MET A 12 -12.25 -26.25 -39.66
CA MET A 12 -12.57 -25.04 -38.90
C MET A 12 -13.73 -25.44 -37.98
N LEU A 13 -13.47 -25.95 -36.77
CA LEU A 13 -13.22 -25.19 -35.54
C LEU A 13 -14.45 -24.32 -35.18
N VAL A 14 -15.42 -24.96 -34.52
CA VAL A 14 -16.58 -24.31 -33.93
C VAL A 14 -16.11 -23.55 -32.70
N VAL A 15 -16.02 -22.24 -32.85
CA VAL A 15 -15.95 -21.25 -31.77
C VAL A 15 -17.31 -21.24 -31.06
N SER A 16 -17.34 -21.47 -29.74
CA SER A 16 -18.52 -21.19 -28.93
C SER A 16 -18.13 -20.81 -27.51
N PHE A 17 -18.05 -19.49 -27.32
CA PHE A 17 -18.63 -18.73 -26.20
C PHE A 17 -18.59 -19.35 -24.79
N ALA A 18 -17.62 -18.90 -24.01
CA ALA A 18 -17.90 -18.40 -22.67
C ALA A 18 -16.85 -17.31 -22.36
N VAL A 19 -17.11 -16.11 -22.89
CA VAL A 19 -16.44 -14.89 -22.45
C VAL A 19 -17.00 -14.58 -21.07
N PHE A 20 -16.38 -15.13 -20.02
CA PHE A 20 -16.48 -14.52 -18.69
C PHE A 20 -15.54 -13.33 -18.72
N SER A 21 -16.07 -12.17 -19.11
CA SER A 21 -15.45 -10.88 -18.85
C SER A 21 -15.46 -10.65 -17.34
N GLY A 22 -14.54 -11.32 -16.65
CA GLY A 22 -14.02 -10.83 -15.38
C GLY A 22 -13.38 -9.49 -15.66
N CYS A 23 -13.99 -8.45 -15.10
CA CYS A 23 -13.58 -7.06 -15.21
C CYS A 23 -12.08 -6.94 -14.89
N GLY A 24 -11.27 -6.69 -15.92
CA GLY A 24 -9.84 -6.46 -15.81
C GLY A 24 -9.59 -5.14 -15.07
N ALA A 25 -9.56 -5.20 -13.75
CA ALA A 25 -8.99 -4.17 -12.89
C ALA A 25 -7.57 -4.55 -12.43
N GLU A 26 -7.05 -5.73 -12.80
CA GLU A 26 -5.75 -6.22 -12.34
C GLU A 26 -4.55 -5.76 -13.20
N GLU A 27 -4.75 -5.35 -14.46
CA GLU A 27 -3.62 -5.10 -15.37
C GLU A 27 -3.08 -3.66 -15.36
N THR A 28 -3.78 -2.68 -14.79
CA THR A 28 -3.38 -1.27 -14.88
C THR A 28 -2.49 -0.78 -13.73
N TYR A 29 -2.54 -1.41 -12.54
CA TYR A 29 -1.66 -1.06 -11.40
C TYR A 29 -0.21 -1.51 -11.59
N SER A 30 -0.01 -2.52 -12.45
CA SER A 30 1.25 -3.21 -12.69
C SER A 30 2.35 -2.34 -13.33
N GLY A 31 2.01 -1.19 -13.92
CA GLY A 31 3.03 -0.35 -14.56
C GLY A 31 3.89 0.44 -13.58
N ALA A 32 3.26 1.39 -12.88
CA ALA A 32 3.98 2.40 -12.09
C ALA A 32 4.42 1.89 -10.70
N TYR A 33 3.66 0.99 -10.07
CA TYR A 33 3.90 0.54 -8.71
C TYR A 33 4.18 -0.97 -8.59
N SER A 34 4.41 -1.70 -9.69
CA SER A 34 4.71 -3.15 -9.64
C SER A 34 5.94 -3.51 -8.83
N LYS A 35 6.85 -2.54 -8.60
CA LYS A 35 8.06 -2.72 -7.81
C LYS A 35 7.88 -2.34 -6.35
N VAL A 36 6.78 -1.68 -5.99
CA VAL A 36 6.50 -1.35 -4.59
C VAL A 36 6.08 -2.63 -3.88
N ASN A 37 6.92 -3.06 -2.95
CA ASN A 37 6.65 -4.22 -2.12
C ASN A 37 7.15 -3.95 -0.69
N PHE A 38 6.29 -4.21 0.30
CA PHE A 38 6.60 -4.04 1.72
C PHE A 38 6.96 -5.37 2.41
N SER A 39 7.07 -6.48 1.69
CA SER A 39 7.35 -7.81 2.25
C SER A 39 8.73 -7.99 2.90
N GLN A 40 9.64 -7.01 2.79
CA GLN A 40 10.97 -7.13 3.40
C GLN A 40 11.49 -5.77 3.88
N PHE A 41 11.47 -5.55 5.19
CA PHE A 41 12.12 -4.41 5.83
C PHE A 41 12.44 -4.70 7.30
N SER A 42 13.42 -3.99 7.84
CA SER A 42 13.70 -3.94 9.27
C SER A 42 14.10 -2.51 9.62
N THR A 43 13.27 -1.86 10.42
CA THR A 43 13.43 -0.45 10.79
C THR A 43 13.02 -0.23 12.24
N ARG A 44 12.86 1.03 12.66
CA ARG A 44 12.26 1.37 13.94
C ARG A 44 11.02 2.25 13.77
N ASP A 45 10.17 2.19 14.78
CA ASP A 45 9.12 3.18 14.98
C ASP A 45 9.67 4.48 15.58
N LEU A 46 8.79 5.47 15.71
CA LEU A 46 9.12 6.73 16.36
C LEU A 46 9.52 6.54 17.82
N ASN A 47 9.17 5.46 18.52
CA ASN A 47 9.57 5.20 19.91
C ASN A 47 10.92 4.47 20.02
N GLY A 48 11.52 4.08 18.90
CA GLY A 48 12.77 3.33 18.84
C GLY A 48 12.58 1.81 18.92
N ASN A 49 11.35 1.31 18.93
CA ASN A 49 11.08 -0.12 18.87
C ASN A 49 11.43 -0.65 17.48
N GLU A 50 12.01 -1.84 17.41
CA GLU A 50 12.23 -2.51 16.13
C GLU A 50 10.89 -2.90 15.50
N VAL A 51 10.75 -2.65 14.20
CA VAL A 51 9.58 -3.02 13.39
C VAL A 51 10.05 -3.68 12.11
N THR A 52 9.50 -4.85 11.82
CA THR A 52 9.75 -5.63 10.61
C THR A 52 8.46 -5.84 9.83
N GLN A 53 8.52 -6.48 8.66
CA GLN A 53 7.34 -6.85 7.87
C GLN A 53 6.31 -7.71 8.65
N GLU A 54 6.71 -8.33 9.76
CA GLU A 54 5.80 -9.10 10.62
C GLU A 54 4.66 -8.25 11.20
N ILE A 55 4.80 -6.92 11.19
CA ILE A 55 3.72 -6.01 11.58
C ILE A 55 2.44 -6.22 10.76
N PHE A 56 2.54 -6.73 9.54
CA PHE A 56 1.36 -7.03 8.70
C PHE A 56 0.68 -8.36 9.08
N ALA A 57 1.36 -9.25 9.78
CA ALA A 57 0.83 -10.56 10.10
C ALA A 57 -0.44 -10.46 10.94
N GLY A 58 -1.44 -11.28 10.60
CA GLY A 58 -2.74 -11.27 11.27
C GLY A 58 -3.65 -10.09 10.92
N LYS A 59 -3.21 -9.16 10.06
CA LYS A 59 -4.07 -8.10 9.52
C LYS A 59 -4.60 -8.49 8.16
N LYS A 60 -5.92 -8.39 7.98
CA LYS A 60 -6.57 -8.54 6.66
C LYS A 60 -6.15 -7.43 5.71
N LEU A 61 -5.98 -6.22 6.24
CA LEU A 61 -5.62 -5.03 5.48
C LEU A 61 -4.78 -4.07 6.33
N THR A 62 -3.69 -3.57 5.76
CA THR A 62 -2.92 -2.47 6.33
C THR A 62 -2.92 -1.28 5.38
N VAL A 63 -3.28 -0.12 5.89
CA VAL A 63 -3.19 1.17 5.19
C VAL A 63 -1.85 1.81 5.52
N ILE A 64 -0.97 1.98 4.55
CA ILE A 64 0.35 2.60 4.73
C ILE A 64 0.29 4.03 4.18
N ASN A 65 0.26 5.03 5.05
CA ASN A 65 0.31 6.43 4.66
C ASN A 65 1.77 6.91 4.65
N VAL A 66 2.27 7.23 3.46
CA VAL A 66 3.61 7.79 3.27
C VAL A 66 3.52 9.29 3.45
N TRP A 67 4.24 9.83 4.43
CA TRP A 67 4.20 11.25 4.76
C TRP A 67 5.57 11.78 5.18
N GLY A 68 5.69 13.11 5.26
CA GLY A 68 6.90 13.76 5.76
C GLY A 68 6.55 14.95 6.64
N THR A 69 7.44 15.28 7.57
CA THR A 69 7.22 16.40 8.50
C THR A 69 7.23 17.77 7.82
N PHE A 70 7.83 17.84 6.61
CA PHE A 70 7.81 19.01 5.76
C PHE A 70 6.49 19.20 4.96
N CYS A 71 5.55 18.25 5.02
CA CYS A 71 4.38 18.20 4.14
C CYS A 71 3.11 18.71 4.85
N PRO A 72 2.60 19.92 4.55
CA PRO A 72 1.42 20.46 5.20
C PRO A 72 0.13 19.65 4.97
N PRO A 73 -0.18 19.16 3.75
CA PRO A 73 -1.35 18.30 3.54
C PRO A 73 -1.30 17.02 4.38
N CYS A 74 -0.12 16.41 4.51
CA CYS A 74 0.08 15.22 5.34
C CYS A 74 -0.23 15.51 6.81
N ILE A 75 0.30 16.61 7.36
CA ILE A 75 0.03 17.00 8.75
C ILE A 75 -1.46 17.30 8.94
N GLY A 76 -2.09 17.96 7.96
CA GLY A 76 -3.50 18.34 8.01
C GLY A 76 -4.47 17.14 8.05
N GLU A 77 -4.13 16.00 7.45
CA GLU A 77 -4.98 14.81 7.45
C GLU A 77 -4.78 13.88 8.65
N MET A 78 -3.70 14.04 9.44
CA MET A 78 -3.40 13.16 10.57
C MET A 78 -4.55 13.00 11.57
N PRO A 79 -5.33 14.04 11.94
CA PRO A 79 -6.46 13.86 12.85
C PRO A 79 -7.54 12.92 12.28
N ALA A 80 -7.81 13.02 10.97
CA ALA A 80 -8.77 12.17 10.29
C ALA A 80 -8.24 10.73 10.14
N LEU A 81 -6.96 10.55 9.86
CA LEU A 81 -6.30 9.23 9.85
C LEU A 81 -6.29 8.58 11.23
N GLY A 82 -6.02 9.34 12.29
CA GLY A 82 -6.12 8.87 13.66
C GLY A 82 -7.52 8.37 13.99
N LYS A 83 -8.55 9.10 13.55
CA LYS A 83 -9.95 8.65 13.66
C LYS A 83 -10.21 7.38 12.84
N LEU A 84 -9.75 7.31 11.59
CA LEU A 84 -9.90 6.13 10.73
C LEU A 84 -9.28 4.89 11.40
N SER A 85 -8.06 5.01 11.92
CA SER A 85 -7.38 3.91 12.62
C SER A 85 -8.22 3.37 13.79
N ARG A 86 -8.78 4.25 14.62
CA ARG A 86 -9.65 3.86 15.73
C ARG A 86 -10.96 3.24 15.27
N ASP A 87 -11.61 3.80 14.24
CA ASP A 87 -12.89 3.31 13.72
C ASP A 87 -12.79 1.86 13.22
N TYR A 88 -11.60 1.39 12.80
CA TYR A 88 -11.39 0.05 12.23
C TYR A 88 -10.49 -0.87 13.07
N ALA A 89 -10.16 -0.49 14.31
CA ALA A 89 -9.26 -1.26 15.17
C ALA A 89 -9.70 -2.72 15.39
N ASP A 90 -11.02 -2.96 15.48
CA ASP A 90 -11.61 -4.28 15.75
C ASP A 90 -11.89 -5.11 14.47
N ARG A 91 -11.37 -4.69 13.31
CA ARG A 91 -11.69 -5.31 12.00
C ARG A 91 -10.52 -6.05 11.35
N ASP A 92 -9.56 -6.50 12.15
CA ASP A 92 -8.28 -7.06 11.67
C ASP A 92 -7.55 -6.12 10.71
N THR A 93 -7.68 -4.81 10.89
CA THR A 93 -6.97 -3.81 10.09
C THR A 93 -6.01 -2.99 10.92
N GLN A 94 -5.18 -2.20 10.26
CA GLN A 94 -4.37 -1.17 10.90
C GLN A 94 -3.98 -0.06 9.91
N VAL A 95 -3.59 1.08 10.46
CA VAL A 95 -2.89 2.15 9.75
C VAL A 95 -1.42 2.14 10.18
N ILE A 96 -0.51 2.37 9.25
CA ILE A 96 0.91 2.60 9.51
C ILE A 96 1.32 3.90 8.82
N GLY A 97 2.00 4.78 9.55
CA GLY A 97 2.65 5.95 8.94
C GLY A 97 4.09 5.62 8.55
N LEU A 98 4.52 6.05 7.37
CA LEU A 98 5.88 5.92 6.88
C LEU A 98 6.49 7.32 6.67
N VAL A 99 7.32 7.75 7.63
CA VAL A 99 7.88 9.11 7.72
C VAL A 99 9.17 9.19 6.89
N ILE A 100 9.10 9.76 5.69
CA ILE A 100 10.17 9.63 4.69
C ILE A 100 11.38 10.54 4.88
N ASP A 101 11.22 11.62 5.66
CA ASP A 101 12.25 12.63 5.92
C ASP A 101 13.13 12.32 7.14
N ILE A 102 12.84 11.25 7.88
CA ILE A 102 13.71 10.78 8.97
C ILE A 102 14.88 9.98 8.39
N SER A 103 16.10 10.42 8.66
CA SER A 103 17.35 9.81 8.16
C SER A 103 17.98 8.78 9.12
N GLY A 104 17.14 8.04 9.84
CA GLY A 104 17.56 7.00 10.79
C GLY A 104 17.46 7.44 12.26
N GLU A 105 17.86 6.55 13.17
CA GLU A 105 17.60 6.70 14.62
C GLU A 105 18.27 7.92 15.28
N ASN A 106 19.31 8.47 14.66
CA ASN A 106 20.04 9.64 15.14
C ASN A 106 19.40 10.97 14.72
N ASP A 107 18.40 10.95 13.85
CA ASP A 107 17.69 12.13 13.37
C ASP A 107 16.62 12.59 14.38
N LYS A 108 17.08 12.98 15.57
CA LYS A 108 16.21 13.28 16.71
C LYS A 108 15.24 14.44 16.42
N ALA A 109 15.66 15.43 15.64
CA ALA A 109 14.82 16.59 15.32
C ALA A 109 13.57 16.19 14.54
N HIS A 110 13.71 15.40 13.46
CA HIS A 110 12.55 14.93 12.69
C HIS A 110 11.73 13.90 13.47
N ILE A 111 12.36 13.02 14.25
CA ILE A 111 11.65 12.06 15.12
C ILE A 111 10.78 12.79 16.14
N ASP A 112 11.32 13.78 16.85
CA ASP A 112 10.61 14.51 17.89
C ASP A 112 9.48 15.37 17.31
N TYR A 113 9.70 15.98 16.14
CA TYR A 113 8.65 16.73 15.48
C TYR A 113 7.55 15.81 14.92
N ALA A 114 7.89 14.66 14.34
CA ALA A 114 6.91 13.66 13.93
C ALA A 114 6.08 13.16 15.12
N ARG A 115 6.72 12.87 16.27
CA ARG A 115 6.03 12.50 17.53
C ARG A 115 5.05 13.58 17.97
N LYS A 116 5.44 14.85 17.88
CA LYS A 116 4.56 15.98 18.21
C LYS A 116 3.32 15.99 17.31
N VAL A 117 3.51 15.88 15.99
CA VAL A 117 2.41 15.84 15.02
C VAL A 117 1.43 14.71 15.33
N VAL A 118 1.92 13.48 15.53
CA VAL A 118 1.04 12.32 15.80
C VAL A 118 0.30 12.46 17.14
N THR A 119 0.97 13.00 18.16
CA THR A 119 0.36 13.22 19.49
C THR A 119 -0.74 14.30 19.43
N GLU A 120 -0.46 15.45 18.80
CA GLU A 120 -1.43 16.54 18.66
C GLU A 120 -2.65 16.14 17.82
N ALA A 121 -2.43 15.27 16.82
CA ALA A 121 -3.49 14.74 15.97
C ALA A 121 -4.27 13.59 16.59
N ASN A 122 -3.86 13.06 17.75
CA ASN A 122 -4.37 11.81 18.30
C ASN A 122 -4.31 10.69 17.24
N ALA A 123 -3.13 10.52 16.64
CA ALA A 123 -2.84 9.58 15.56
C ALA A 123 -1.89 8.49 16.05
N ASP A 124 -2.27 7.80 17.12
CA ASP A 124 -1.44 6.85 17.89
C ASP A 124 -1.12 5.53 17.18
N PHE A 125 -1.37 5.43 15.88
CA PHE A 125 -0.96 4.27 15.09
C PHE A 125 0.56 4.24 14.91
N VAL A 126 1.11 3.06 14.58
CA VAL A 126 2.55 2.88 14.44
C VAL A 126 3.07 3.75 13.29
N ASN A 127 4.05 4.61 13.61
CA ASN A 127 4.76 5.41 12.63
C ASN A 127 6.22 4.93 12.57
N ILE A 128 6.65 4.49 11.42
CA ILE A 128 8.01 4.02 11.13
C ILE A 128 8.72 4.99 10.19
N TYR A 129 10.05 4.92 10.14
CA TYR A 129 10.85 5.59 9.12
C TYR A 129 11.52 4.57 8.19
N PRO A 130 11.85 4.92 6.94
CA PRO A 130 12.27 3.91 5.97
C PRO A 130 13.74 3.48 6.17
N ASP A 131 13.95 2.16 6.20
CA ASP A 131 15.25 1.53 5.96
C ASP A 131 15.62 1.60 4.47
N GLN A 132 16.74 0.98 4.08
CA GLN A 132 17.16 0.99 2.68
C GLN A 132 16.18 0.26 1.74
N ASN A 133 15.50 -0.78 2.21
CA ASN A 133 14.54 -1.54 1.41
C ASN A 133 13.28 -0.72 1.15
N LEU A 134 12.73 -0.09 2.19
CA LEU A 134 11.60 0.83 2.07
C LEU A 134 11.97 2.04 1.20
N ARG A 135 13.16 2.62 1.35
CA ARG A 135 13.62 3.70 0.44
C ARG A 135 13.67 3.25 -1.02
N ASN A 136 14.10 2.01 -1.28
CA ASN A 136 14.11 1.46 -2.63
C ASN A 136 12.69 1.22 -3.16
N ALA A 137 11.79 0.70 -2.34
CA ALA A 137 10.39 0.49 -2.70
C ALA A 137 9.69 1.82 -3.01
N LEU A 138 10.04 2.89 -2.29
CA LEU A 138 9.45 4.22 -2.47
C LEU A 138 10.07 5.06 -3.61
N LYS A 139 10.99 4.52 -4.41
CA LYS A 139 11.64 5.29 -5.50
C LYS A 139 10.67 5.82 -6.55
N GLU A 140 9.54 5.13 -6.73
CA GLU A 140 8.49 5.50 -7.69
C GLU A 140 7.40 6.39 -7.03
N VAL A 141 7.62 6.85 -5.79
CA VAL A 141 6.71 7.77 -5.09
C VAL A 141 7.15 9.21 -5.33
N ASP A 142 6.46 9.88 -6.24
CA ASP A 142 6.80 11.26 -6.66
C ASP A 142 6.26 12.35 -5.72
N ALA A 143 5.31 12.02 -4.84
CA ALA A 143 4.65 12.99 -3.97
C ALA A 143 4.18 12.39 -2.64
N VAL A 144 4.01 13.25 -1.65
CA VAL A 144 3.37 12.92 -0.36
C VAL A 144 2.19 13.88 -0.08
N PRO A 145 1.11 13.42 0.59
CA PRO A 145 0.94 12.04 1.04
C PRO A 145 0.64 11.09 -0.12
N THR A 146 1.12 9.85 0.00
CA THR A 146 0.70 8.74 -0.86
C THR A 146 0.33 7.57 0.03
N THR A 147 -0.86 7.02 -0.16
CA THR A 147 -1.40 5.95 0.69
C THR A 147 -1.47 4.64 -0.08
N PHE A 148 -0.85 3.59 0.46
CA PHE A 148 -0.85 2.23 -0.07
C PHE A 148 -1.76 1.31 0.76
N PHE A 149 -2.22 0.23 0.13
CA PHE A 149 -3.03 -0.80 0.76
C PHE A 149 -2.35 -2.15 0.59
N VAL A 150 -2.03 -2.82 1.70
CA VAL A 150 -1.33 -4.10 1.68
C VAL A 150 -2.05 -5.21 2.44
N ASP A 151 -1.88 -6.44 1.98
CA ASP A 151 -2.33 -7.64 2.68
C ASP A 151 -1.41 -8.05 3.85
N SER A 152 -1.71 -9.18 4.48
CA SER A 152 -0.96 -9.76 5.59
C SER A 152 0.48 -10.16 5.25
N GLN A 153 0.86 -10.17 3.97
CA GLN A 153 2.21 -10.47 3.49
C GLN A 153 2.96 -9.21 3.03
N GLY A 154 2.35 -8.03 3.17
CA GLY A 154 2.93 -6.76 2.72
C GLY A 154 2.84 -6.54 1.20
N LYS A 155 2.00 -7.30 0.49
CA LYS A 155 1.77 -7.14 -0.95
C LYS A 155 0.65 -6.14 -1.21
N LEU A 156 0.81 -5.30 -2.23
CA LEU A 156 -0.23 -4.36 -2.66
C LEU A 156 -1.52 -5.09 -3.10
N VAL A 157 -2.66 -4.58 -2.62
CA VAL A 157 -4.00 -5.09 -2.94
C VAL A 157 -4.92 -4.04 -3.58
N GLY A 158 -4.39 -2.86 -3.91
CA GLY A 158 -5.16 -1.77 -4.48
C GLY A 158 -4.31 -0.69 -5.13
N VAL A 159 -5.00 0.28 -5.74
CA VAL A 159 -4.37 1.50 -6.27
C VAL A 159 -3.85 2.33 -5.10
N PRO A 160 -2.63 2.84 -5.16
CA PRO A 160 -2.23 3.88 -4.24
C PRO A 160 -3.07 5.13 -4.47
N VAL A 161 -3.43 5.81 -3.38
CA VAL A 161 -4.08 7.12 -3.45
C VAL A 161 -3.02 8.20 -3.27
N ILE A 162 -2.97 9.14 -4.21
CA ILE A 162 -2.05 10.27 -4.18
C ILE A 162 -2.81 11.49 -3.67
N GLY A 163 -2.26 12.16 -2.66
CA GLY A 163 -2.89 13.28 -1.99
C GLY A 163 -3.69 12.86 -0.76
N ALA A 164 -4.08 13.88 0.01
CA ALA A 164 -4.77 13.70 1.28
C ALA A 164 -6.26 13.45 1.04
N ASP A 165 -6.72 12.22 1.24
CA ASP A 165 -8.10 11.80 0.97
C ASP A 165 -8.52 10.62 1.87
N VAL A 166 -8.72 10.91 3.16
CA VAL A 166 -9.08 9.89 4.15
C VAL A 166 -10.42 9.19 3.84
N GLU A 167 -11.31 9.85 3.11
CA GLU A 167 -12.59 9.25 2.72
C GLU A 167 -12.39 8.18 1.64
N GLN A 168 -11.54 8.44 0.65
CA GLN A 168 -11.18 7.42 -0.33
C GLN A 168 -10.49 6.20 0.32
N TYR A 169 -9.71 6.41 1.38
CA TYR A 169 -9.11 5.29 2.14
C TYR A 169 -10.20 4.47 2.83
N ARG A 170 -11.17 5.15 3.45
CA ARG A 170 -12.34 4.52 4.09
C ARG A 170 -13.15 3.70 3.10
N GLU A 171 -13.49 4.27 1.95
CA GLU A 171 -14.21 3.58 0.88
C GLU A 171 -13.46 2.32 0.42
N PHE A 172 -12.14 2.41 0.24
CA PHE A 172 -11.31 1.25 -0.10
C PHE A 172 -11.40 0.18 0.99
N MET A 173 -11.19 0.55 2.26
CA MET A 173 -11.27 -0.37 3.39
C MET A 173 -12.65 -1.04 3.49
N GLU A 174 -13.74 -0.29 3.32
CA GLU A 174 -15.08 -0.84 3.35
C GLU A 174 -15.34 -1.84 2.23
N ASN A 175 -14.86 -1.54 1.02
CA ASN A 175 -15.05 -2.43 -0.12
C ASN A 175 -14.19 -3.69 0.00
N TYR A 176 -12.97 -3.57 0.51
CA TYR A 176 -12.05 -4.69 0.67
C TYR A 176 -12.46 -5.65 1.81
N LEU A 177 -13.14 -5.14 2.84
CA LEU A 177 -13.55 -5.91 4.03
C LEU A 177 -14.96 -6.53 3.94
N LYS A 178 -15.68 -6.33 2.83
CA LYS A 178 -16.96 -6.99 2.56
C LYS A 178 -16.76 -8.47 2.24
#